data_AF-A0A2T2N0D3-F1
#
_entry.id   AF-A0A2T2N0D3-F1
#
_cell.length_a   1.000
_cell.length_b   1.000
_cell.length_c   1.000
_cell.angle_alpha   90.00
_cell.angle_beta   90.00
_cell.angle_gamma   90.00
#
_symmetry.space_group_name_H-M   'P 1'
#
loop_
_entity.id
_entity.type
_entity.pdbx_description
1 polymer ?
#
loop_
_entity_poly.entity_id
_entity_poly.type
_entity_poly.pdbx_seq_one_letter_code
_entity_poly.pdbx_strand_id
1 'polypeptide(L)'
;MKLNGVSAGFQIVSGSPLQAGVNGQANFSFISHHLRFQPTSDYTKMLYDTARDTVLIFDVHGRRSWLVPKLSLLLHMAHVWAVENKLPSGANLYPVPFVEPHDDESIVIGELEGLGDVVICGQGNDSFKLRKLLLGLSINLLASGECQARSEGKTLYGFELMDLIMEPGRGCFMKKHEVKSSQSWVALANLADAVIICSKLGEAIVPARGCVRGSSDCNMLPCGKDYLAAHLSCLDRFRSRAGKQSFSLNEPSKVPLFHQKILWGVSGSPFEVCNHQTGSKNTCWNRTNMLQSIDYKTAFRVLHATQENSASANSSMLGTKGAVVFGRN
;
A
#
# COMPACT_ATOMS: atom_id res chain seq x y z
N MET A 1 7.78 -14.78 18.49
CA MET A 1 7.34 -15.63 19.61
C MET A 1 8.56 -16.36 20.13
N LYS A 2 8.98 -16.10 21.38
CA LYS A 2 10.04 -16.87 22.05
C LYS A 2 9.41 -17.71 23.16
N LEU A 3 9.78 -18.99 23.22
CA LEU A 3 9.44 -19.85 24.34
C LEU A 3 10.35 -19.45 25.50
N ASN A 4 9.77 -18.90 26.57
CA ASN A 4 10.53 -18.43 27.73
C ASN A 4 10.70 -19.53 28.78
N GLY A 5 9.88 -20.57 28.74
CA GLY A 5 10.00 -21.70 29.64
C GLY A 5 8.89 -22.72 29.41
N VAL A 6 9.20 -23.96 29.76
CA VAL A 6 8.26 -25.06 29.87
C VAL A 6 8.36 -25.55 31.31
N SER A 7 7.25 -25.51 32.05
CA SER A 7 7.16 -26.14 33.36
C SER A 7 6.31 -27.39 33.25
N ALA A 8 6.83 -28.50 33.77
CA ALA A 8 6.11 -29.74 33.91
C ALA A 8 6.00 -30.06 35.40
N GLY A 9 4.77 -30.24 35.90
CA GLY A 9 4.49 -30.63 37.28
C GLY A 9 3.90 -32.03 37.33
N PHE A 10 4.38 -32.83 38.28
CA PHE A 10 3.76 -34.09 38.65
C PHE A 10 2.98 -33.89 39.94
N GLN A 11 1.68 -34.20 39.93
CA GLN A 11 0.88 -34.26 41.15
C GLN A 11 0.53 -35.72 41.42
N ILE A 12 0.96 -36.20 42.59
CA ILE A 12 0.56 -37.50 43.15
C ILE A 12 -0.30 -37.20 44.36
N VAL A 13 -1.61 -37.45 44.27
CA VAL A 13 -2.52 -37.33 45.42
C VAL A 13 -2.75 -38.74 45.96
N SER A 14 -2.26 -39.02 47.18
CA SER A 14 -2.47 -40.31 47.83
C SER A 14 -3.84 -40.37 48.49
N GLY A 15 -4.84 -40.81 47.74
CA GLY A 15 -6.16 -41.19 48.21
C GLY A 15 -6.80 -42.08 47.14
N SER A 16 -7.23 -43.29 47.51
CA SER A 16 -7.78 -44.26 46.55
C SER A 16 -9.03 -43.71 45.84
N PRO A 17 -9.17 -43.85 44.51
CA PRO A 17 -8.21 -44.38 43.53
C PRO A 17 -7.13 -43.35 43.14
N LEU A 18 -5.89 -43.83 43.00
CA LEU A 18 -4.72 -43.03 42.57
C LEU A 18 -5.00 -42.34 41.22
N GLN A 19 -5.11 -41.01 41.23
CA GLN A 19 -5.08 -40.18 40.03
C GLN A 19 -3.67 -39.61 39.87
N ALA A 20 -2.98 -40.05 38.81
CA ALA A 20 -1.73 -39.44 38.37
C ALA A 20 -2.03 -38.55 37.16
N GLY A 21 -1.74 -37.25 37.29
CA GLY A 21 -1.88 -36.28 36.22
C GLY A 21 -0.54 -35.63 35.91
N VAL A 22 -0.23 -35.49 34.62
CA VAL A 22 0.89 -34.66 34.14
C VAL A 22 0.32 -33.34 33.67
N ASN A 23 0.68 -32.25 34.35
CA ASN A 23 0.30 -30.91 33.91
C ASN A 23 1.54 -30.22 33.33
N GLY A 24 1.45 -29.84 32.05
CA GLY A 24 2.48 -29.05 31.36
C GLY A 24 1.96 -27.65 31.08
N GLN A 25 2.77 -26.63 31.37
CA GLN A 25 2.50 -25.26 31.00
C GLN A 25 3.70 -24.71 30.20
N ALA A 26 3.42 -24.14 29.03
CA ALA A 26 4.41 -23.44 28.22
C ALA A 26 4.14 -21.93 28.28
N ASN A 27 5.16 -21.15 28.61
CA ASN A 27 5.09 -19.70 28.65
C ASN A 27 5.79 -19.11 27.42
N PHE A 28 5.03 -18.39 26.60
CA PHE A 28 5.55 -17.68 25.44
C PHE A 28 5.63 -16.19 25.75
N SER A 29 6.72 -15.55 25.35
CA SER A 29 6.79 -14.08 25.34
C SER A 29 6.83 -13.54 23.92
N PHE A 30 6.17 -12.41 23.75
CA PHE A 30 6.23 -11.59 22.55
C PHE A 30 7.20 -10.44 22.82
N ILE A 31 8.44 -10.57 22.37
CA ILE A 31 9.38 -9.46 22.37
C ILE A 31 9.07 -8.63 21.13
N SER A 32 8.35 -7.53 21.31
CA SER A 32 8.17 -6.51 20.28
C SER A 32 9.32 -5.53 20.35
N HIS A 33 10.05 -5.36 19.24
CA HIS A 33 11.06 -4.30 19.09
C HIS A 33 10.46 -3.03 18.43
N HIS A 34 9.13 -2.89 18.44
CA HIS A 34 8.46 -1.73 17.85
C HIS A 34 8.49 -0.55 18.81
N LEU A 35 9.04 0.58 18.32
CA LEU A 35 8.93 1.86 19.00
C LEU A 35 7.65 2.53 18.53
N ARG A 36 6.73 2.76 19.46
CA ARG A 36 5.41 3.33 19.17
C ARG A 36 5.41 4.81 19.51
N PHE A 37 5.17 5.64 18.51
CA PHE A 37 4.89 7.06 18.73
C PHE A 37 3.38 7.26 18.85
N GLN A 38 2.97 8.28 19.62
CA GLN A 38 1.56 8.61 19.71
C GLN A 38 1.12 9.25 18.39
N PRO A 39 0.01 8.77 17.76
CA PRO A 39 -0.54 9.40 16.58
C PRO A 39 -0.80 10.88 16.85
N THR A 40 -0.56 11.73 15.85
CA THR A 40 -0.88 13.16 16.00
C THR A 40 -2.38 13.35 16.17
N SER A 41 -2.77 14.23 17.09
CA SER A 41 -4.14 14.73 17.20
C SER A 41 -4.38 15.98 16.33
N ASP A 42 -3.33 16.46 15.66
CA ASP A 42 -3.37 17.63 14.80
C ASP A 42 -3.77 17.22 13.38
N TYR A 43 -4.89 17.78 12.92
CA TYR A 43 -5.45 17.52 11.60
C TYR A 43 -4.47 17.90 10.48
N THR A 44 -3.90 19.10 10.53
CA THR A 44 -3.00 19.60 9.49
C THR A 44 -1.73 18.77 9.46
N LYS A 45 -1.15 18.47 10.63
CA LYS A 45 0.01 17.58 10.69
C LYS A 45 -0.29 16.19 10.11
N MET A 46 -1.46 15.63 10.41
CA MET A 46 -1.89 14.35 9.84
C MET A 46 -1.98 14.39 8.30
N LEU A 47 -2.48 15.49 7.71
CA LEU A 47 -2.47 15.65 6.25
C LEU A 47 -1.05 15.56 5.68
N TYR A 48 -0.09 16.30 6.24
CA TYR A 48 1.31 16.26 5.79
C TYR A 48 1.99 14.90 5.99
N ASP A 49 1.74 14.24 7.13
CA ASP A 49 2.32 12.93 7.42
C ASP A 49 1.74 11.87 6.46
N THR A 50 0.42 11.79 6.35
CA THR A 50 -0.26 10.80 5.49
C THR A 50 -0.09 11.09 4.01
N ALA A 51 0.16 12.34 3.64
CA ALA A 51 0.58 12.68 2.30
C ALA A 51 1.89 11.99 1.96
N ARG A 52 2.83 11.84 2.90
CA ARG A 52 4.16 11.19 2.71
C ARG A 52 4.15 9.68 2.94
N ASP A 53 3.13 9.16 3.60
CA ASP A 53 2.94 7.73 3.76
C ASP A 53 2.42 7.08 2.48
N THR A 54 2.64 5.78 2.36
CA THR A 54 2.33 4.96 1.18
C THR A 54 1.52 3.75 1.60
N VAL A 55 0.52 3.39 0.79
CA VAL A 55 -0.32 2.24 1.03
C VAL A 55 -0.36 1.38 -0.23
N LEU A 56 -0.20 0.07 -0.04
CA LEU A 56 -0.43 -0.90 -1.09
C LEU A 56 -1.85 -1.41 -0.99
N ILE A 57 -2.63 -1.26 -2.06
CA ILE A 57 -4.00 -1.74 -2.15
C ILE A 57 -4.03 -2.92 -3.11
N PHE A 58 -4.66 -4.02 -2.70
CA PHE A 58 -4.87 -5.22 -3.50
C PHE A 58 -6.37 -5.45 -3.71
N ASP A 59 -6.83 -5.36 -4.96
CA ASP A 59 -8.20 -5.72 -5.34
C ASP A 59 -8.25 -7.20 -5.70
N VAL A 60 -8.87 -7.99 -4.82
CA VAL A 60 -8.98 -9.45 -4.97
C VAL A 60 -9.84 -9.85 -6.16
N HIS A 61 -10.85 -9.04 -6.50
CA HIS A 61 -11.77 -9.33 -7.59
C HIS A 61 -11.14 -8.98 -8.93
N GLY A 62 -10.58 -7.77 -9.03
CA GLY A 62 -9.86 -7.31 -10.22
C GLY A 62 -8.54 -8.04 -10.45
N ARG A 63 -7.94 -8.63 -9.40
CA ARG A 63 -6.58 -9.18 -9.43
C ARG A 63 -5.58 -8.15 -9.94
N ARG A 64 -5.57 -7.01 -9.25
CA ARG A 64 -4.80 -5.80 -9.55
C ARG A 64 -4.43 -5.11 -8.26
N SER A 65 -3.34 -4.36 -8.30
CA SER A 65 -2.80 -3.68 -7.13
C SER A 65 -2.40 -2.27 -7.46
N TRP A 66 -2.44 -1.39 -6.46
CA TRP A 66 -1.92 -0.02 -6.57
C TRP A 66 -1.05 0.33 -5.36
N LEU A 67 0.04 1.06 -5.59
CA LEU A 67 0.80 1.72 -4.55
C LEU A 67 0.55 3.23 -4.66
N VAL A 68 -0.15 3.77 -3.65
CA VAL A 68 -0.68 5.14 -3.64
C VAL A 68 -0.33 5.87 -2.35
N PRO A 69 -0.39 7.21 -2.32
CA PRO A 69 -0.29 7.97 -1.08
C PRO A 69 -1.38 7.58 -0.08
N LYS A 70 -1.04 7.49 1.21
CA LYS A 70 -1.99 7.16 2.29
C LYS A 70 -3.13 8.20 2.37
N LEU A 71 -2.82 9.48 2.14
CA LEU A 71 -3.82 10.55 2.14
C LEU A 71 -4.92 10.33 1.08
N SER A 72 -4.56 9.87 -0.13
CA SER A 72 -5.54 9.57 -1.18
C SER A 72 -6.49 8.43 -0.76
N LEU A 73 -5.96 7.40 -0.09
CA LEU A 73 -6.79 6.33 0.45
C LEU A 73 -7.68 6.84 1.60
N LEU A 74 -7.18 7.69 2.50
CA LEU A 74 -7.97 8.24 3.60
C LEU A 74 -9.17 9.04 3.09
N LEU A 75 -8.97 9.85 2.05
CA LEU A 75 -10.07 10.58 1.44
C LEU A 75 -11.10 9.61 0.83
N HIS A 76 -10.63 8.58 0.11
CA HIS A 76 -11.52 7.54 -0.41
C HIS A 76 -12.30 6.82 0.70
N MET A 77 -11.63 6.42 1.79
CA MET A 77 -12.26 5.80 2.96
C MET A 77 -13.33 6.70 3.58
N ALA A 78 -13.09 8.01 3.67
CA ALA A 78 -14.07 8.97 4.18
C ALA A 78 -15.32 9.08 3.27
N HIS A 79 -15.12 9.06 1.94
CA HIS A 79 -16.25 9.02 1.00
C HIS A 79 -17.04 7.71 1.14
N VAL A 80 -16.36 6.56 1.20
CA VAL A 80 -17.02 5.26 1.40
C VAL A 80 -17.79 5.25 2.72
N TRP A 81 -17.19 5.72 3.81
CA TRP A 81 -17.87 5.82 5.11
C TRP A 81 -19.16 6.63 5.02
N ALA A 82 -19.14 7.79 4.35
CA ALA A 82 -20.31 8.63 4.18
C ALA A 82 -21.42 7.94 3.36
N VAL A 83 -21.04 7.22 2.29
CA VAL A 83 -21.97 6.45 1.45
C VAL A 83 -22.61 5.30 2.24
N GLU A 84 -21.81 4.51 2.96
CA GLU A 84 -22.28 3.37 3.76
C GLU A 84 -23.20 3.80 4.90
N ASN A 85 -22.94 4.97 5.49
CA ASN A 85 -23.80 5.58 6.52
C ASN A 85 -24.98 6.37 5.91
N LYS A 86 -25.21 6.29 4.59
CA LYS A 86 -26.35 6.87 3.88
C LYS A 86 -26.50 8.37 4.13
N LEU A 87 -25.39 9.10 4.21
CA LEU A 87 -25.45 10.54 4.40
C LEU A 87 -26.15 11.21 3.21
N PRO A 88 -26.92 12.29 3.45
CA PRO A 88 -27.69 12.95 2.39
C PRO A 88 -26.80 13.37 1.23
N SER A 89 -27.00 12.77 0.06
CA SER A 89 -26.30 13.10 -1.17
C SER A 89 -27.19 13.95 -2.09
N GLY A 90 -27.75 15.02 -1.53
CA GLY A 90 -28.49 16.02 -2.29
C GLY A 90 -27.56 16.92 -3.11
N ALA A 91 -28.08 17.54 -4.17
CA ALA A 91 -27.32 18.22 -5.22
C ALA A 91 -26.31 19.31 -4.78
N ASN A 92 -26.24 19.71 -3.51
CA ASN A 92 -25.29 20.70 -2.98
C ASN A 92 -24.82 20.44 -1.52
N LEU A 93 -24.99 19.22 -0.98
CA LEU A 93 -24.83 18.96 0.47
C LEU A 93 -24.02 17.71 0.80
N TYR A 94 -23.26 17.17 -0.15
CA TYR A 94 -22.38 16.03 0.17
C TYR A 94 -21.32 16.49 1.18
N PRO A 95 -21.26 15.90 2.39
CA PRO A 95 -20.60 16.54 3.52
C PRO A 95 -19.08 16.31 3.57
N VAL A 96 -18.57 15.28 2.88
CA VAL A 96 -17.13 15.02 2.80
C VAL A 96 -16.59 15.75 1.56
N PRO A 97 -15.60 16.65 1.70
CA PRO A 97 -15.08 17.40 0.57
C PRO A 97 -14.48 16.47 -0.48
N PHE A 98 -14.76 16.76 -1.75
CA PHE A 98 -14.15 16.06 -2.87
C PHE A 98 -12.94 16.84 -3.36
N VAL A 99 -11.83 16.15 -3.56
CA VAL A 99 -10.60 16.67 -4.16
C VAL A 99 -10.37 15.90 -5.46
N GLU A 100 -10.14 16.62 -6.56
CA GLU A 100 -9.86 16.00 -7.85
C GLU A 100 -8.55 15.18 -7.78
N PRO A 101 -8.47 14.02 -8.47
CA PRO A 101 -7.24 13.25 -8.51
C PRO A 101 -6.06 14.08 -9.02
N HIS A 102 -4.96 14.09 -8.25
CA HIS A 102 -3.80 14.92 -8.53
C HIS A 102 -2.49 14.15 -8.30
N ASP A 103 -1.45 14.46 -9.08
CA ASP A 103 -0.12 13.82 -8.99
C ASP A 103 0.80 14.46 -7.93
N ASP A 104 0.49 15.71 -7.57
CA ASP A 104 1.14 16.50 -6.52
C ASP A 104 0.30 16.53 -5.24
N GLU A 105 0.82 15.93 -4.16
CA GLU A 105 0.18 15.90 -2.85
C GLU A 105 0.02 17.28 -2.20
N SER A 106 0.84 18.28 -2.55
CA SER A 106 0.77 19.61 -1.93
C SER A 106 -0.53 20.33 -2.30
N ILE A 107 -1.05 20.08 -3.50
CA ILE A 107 -2.35 20.58 -3.96
C ILE A 107 -3.48 19.91 -3.17
N VAL A 108 -3.40 18.58 -2.99
CA VAL A 108 -4.39 17.83 -2.19
C VAL A 108 -4.40 18.32 -0.74
N ILE A 109 -3.23 18.56 -0.14
CA ILE A 109 -3.13 19.13 1.21
C ILE A 109 -3.76 20.53 1.24
N GLY A 110 -3.40 21.39 0.28
CA GLY A 110 -3.90 22.76 0.22
C GLY A 110 -5.43 22.85 0.08
N GLU A 111 -6.06 21.92 -0.63
CA GLU A 111 -7.53 21.84 -0.72
C GLU A 111 -8.20 21.32 0.56
N LEU A 112 -7.52 20.47 1.33
CA LEU A 112 -8.06 19.89 2.57
C LEU A 112 -7.73 20.73 3.81
N GLU A 113 -6.70 21.57 3.73
CA GLU A 113 -6.28 22.45 4.82
C GLU A 113 -7.40 23.43 5.17
N GLY A 114 -7.69 23.58 6.47
CA GLY A 114 -8.81 24.39 6.94
C GLY A 114 -10.19 23.71 6.87
N LEU A 115 -10.35 22.58 6.16
CA LEU A 115 -11.63 21.86 6.09
C LEU A 115 -11.88 20.90 7.28
N GLY A 116 -10.94 20.80 8.22
CA GLY A 116 -11.04 19.86 9.34
C GLY A 116 -12.27 20.06 10.23
N ASP A 117 -12.80 21.28 10.31
CA ASP A 117 -13.97 21.60 11.14
C ASP A 117 -15.33 21.47 10.45
N VAL A 118 -15.34 21.06 9.18
CA VAL A 118 -16.57 20.70 8.44
C VAL A 118 -17.32 19.60 9.20
N VAL A 119 -18.61 19.84 9.47
CA VAL A 119 -19.50 18.87 10.12
C VAL A 119 -19.96 17.85 9.09
N ILE A 120 -19.66 16.58 9.35
CA ILE A 120 -20.05 15.46 8.50
C ILE A 120 -21.46 14.97 8.84
N CYS A 121 -21.74 14.81 10.14
CA CYS A 121 -23.06 14.47 10.65
C CYS A 121 -23.22 14.89 12.12
N GLY A 122 -24.45 14.76 12.64
CA GLY A 122 -24.78 15.21 14.00
C GLY A 122 -25.01 16.72 14.09
N GLN A 123 -25.32 17.20 15.29
CA GLN A 123 -25.63 18.61 15.54
C GLN A 123 -25.04 19.08 16.88
N GLY A 124 -24.67 20.37 16.95
CA GLY A 124 -24.17 21.01 18.17
C GLY A 124 -22.96 20.29 18.78
N ASN A 125 -23.06 19.96 20.06
CA ASN A 125 -22.00 19.30 20.82
C ASN A 125 -21.75 17.84 20.40
N ASP A 126 -22.72 17.21 19.72
CA ASP A 126 -22.61 15.86 19.17
C ASP A 126 -22.24 15.87 17.68
N SER A 127 -21.62 16.96 17.21
CA SER A 127 -21.14 17.05 15.83
C SER A 127 -19.93 16.14 15.61
N PHE A 128 -20.02 15.35 14.55
CA PHE A 128 -18.93 14.55 14.01
C PHE A 128 -18.31 15.29 12.83
N LYS A 129 -17.04 15.67 12.98
CA LYS A 129 -16.33 16.56 12.05
C LYS A 129 -15.36 15.77 11.16
N LEU A 130 -15.01 16.33 10.00
CA LEU A 130 -14.06 15.74 9.05
C LEU A 130 -12.73 15.37 9.73
N ARG A 131 -12.21 16.25 10.60
CA ARG A 131 -10.99 15.96 11.37
C ARG A 131 -11.09 14.67 12.19
N LYS A 132 -12.24 14.43 12.85
CA LYS A 132 -12.44 13.25 13.70
C LYS A 132 -12.47 11.99 12.84
N LEU A 133 -13.17 12.04 11.69
CA LEU A 133 -13.23 10.95 10.73
C LEU A 133 -11.85 10.60 10.18
N LEU A 134 -11.13 11.57 9.61
CA LEU A 134 -9.83 11.31 8.98
C LEU A 134 -8.75 10.90 10.00
N LEU A 135 -8.75 11.47 11.21
CA LEU A 135 -7.87 11.02 12.29
C LEU A 135 -8.16 9.58 12.71
N GLY A 136 -9.44 9.22 12.89
CA GLY A 136 -9.85 7.85 13.22
C GLY A 136 -9.41 6.83 12.17
N LEU A 137 -9.72 7.10 10.89
CA LEU A 137 -9.30 6.25 9.78
C LEU A 137 -7.77 6.14 9.68
N SER A 138 -7.03 7.23 9.93
CA SER A 138 -5.57 7.22 9.94
C SER A 138 -4.98 6.37 11.06
N ILE A 139 -5.61 6.38 12.24
CA ILE A 139 -5.26 5.52 13.38
C ILE A 139 -5.50 4.05 13.03
N ASN A 140 -6.62 3.71 12.37
CA ASN A 140 -6.89 2.33 11.95
C ASN A 140 -5.85 1.83 10.96
N LEU A 141 -5.50 2.66 9.97
CA LEU A 141 -4.46 2.33 9.01
C LEU A 141 -3.10 2.14 9.70
N LEU A 142 -2.74 2.99 10.66
CA LEU A 142 -1.52 2.83 11.44
C LEU A 142 -1.52 1.51 12.22
N ALA A 143 -2.60 1.20 12.93
CA ALA A 143 -2.73 -0.04 13.69
C ALA A 143 -2.65 -1.28 12.77
N SER A 144 -3.21 -1.17 11.55
CA SER A 144 -3.12 -2.24 10.55
C SER A 144 -1.66 -2.49 10.11
N GLY A 145 -0.87 -1.43 9.89
CA GLY A 145 0.55 -1.54 9.57
C GLY A 145 1.37 -2.16 10.70
N GLU A 146 1.10 -1.77 11.95
CA GLU A 146 1.77 -2.31 13.14
C GLU A 146 1.51 -3.82 13.32
N CYS A 147 0.33 -4.29 12.92
CA CYS A 147 -0.09 -5.69 13.06
C CYS A 147 0.18 -6.55 11.80
N GLN A 148 0.71 -5.95 10.73
CA GLN A 148 0.89 -6.62 9.46
C GLN A 148 2.03 -7.66 9.52
N ALA A 149 1.76 -8.89 9.10
CA ALA A 149 2.80 -9.88 8.88
C ALA A 149 3.60 -9.57 7.61
N ARG A 150 4.86 -10.00 7.59
CA ARG A 150 5.73 -9.86 6.42
C ARG A 150 5.15 -10.66 5.23
N SER A 151 4.98 -9.98 4.10
CA SER A 151 4.59 -10.58 2.83
C SER A 151 5.83 -11.17 2.11
N GLU A 152 5.71 -12.38 1.56
CA GLU A 152 6.85 -13.09 0.97
C GLU A 152 6.40 -14.08 -0.11
N GLY A 153 7.24 -14.24 -1.14
CA GLY A 153 6.96 -15.10 -2.27
C GLY A 153 5.68 -14.66 -2.97
N LYS A 154 4.67 -15.53 -2.97
CA LYS A 154 3.33 -15.26 -3.52
C LYS A 154 2.33 -14.83 -2.47
N THR A 155 2.71 -14.73 -1.21
CA THR A 155 1.77 -14.46 -0.12
C THR A 155 1.78 -13.00 0.26
N LEU A 156 0.62 -12.37 0.19
CA LEU A 156 0.33 -11.03 0.67
C LEU A 156 -0.47 -11.10 1.97
N TYR A 157 -0.05 -10.32 2.96
CA TYR A 157 -0.78 -10.12 4.22
C TYR A 157 -1.23 -8.67 4.33
N GLY A 158 -2.47 -8.45 4.72
CA GLY A 158 -3.06 -7.13 4.88
C GLY A 158 -4.40 -7.17 5.61
N PHE A 159 -5.12 -6.06 5.59
CA PHE A 159 -6.42 -5.93 6.27
C PHE A 159 -7.50 -5.52 5.28
N GLU A 160 -8.73 -5.96 5.53
CA GLU A 160 -9.84 -5.68 4.62
C GLU A 160 -10.30 -4.21 4.76
N LEU A 161 -10.53 -3.54 3.64
CA LEU A 161 -10.80 -2.11 3.58
C LEU A 161 -12.06 -1.71 4.38
N MET A 162 -13.17 -2.42 4.19
CA MET A 162 -14.43 -2.13 4.88
C MET A 162 -14.34 -2.40 6.37
N ASP A 163 -13.60 -3.43 6.79
CA ASP A 163 -13.31 -3.69 8.19
C ASP A 163 -12.59 -2.49 8.86
N LEU A 164 -11.74 -1.76 8.11
CA LEU A 164 -11.02 -0.57 8.61
C LEU A 164 -11.84 0.72 8.55
N ILE A 165 -12.80 0.80 7.63
CA ILE A 165 -13.69 1.95 7.48
C ILE A 165 -14.80 1.91 8.53
N MET A 166 -15.41 0.75 8.72
CA MET A 166 -16.59 0.58 9.56
C MET A 166 -16.24 0.25 11.02
N GLU A 167 -14.96 -0.01 11.32
CA GLU A 167 -14.44 -0.25 12.67
C GLU A 167 -15.36 -1.13 13.53
N PRO A 168 -15.53 -2.42 13.19
CA PRO A 168 -16.36 -3.28 14.02
C PRO A 168 -15.77 -3.27 15.44
N GLY A 169 -16.59 -3.03 16.48
CA GLY A 169 -16.11 -2.84 17.85
C GLY A 169 -15.31 -4.00 18.46
N ARG A 170 -15.17 -5.12 17.73
CA ARG A 170 -14.30 -6.28 18.04
C ARG A 170 -12.93 -6.25 17.35
N GLY A 171 -12.63 -5.22 16.55
CA GLY A 171 -11.48 -5.16 15.66
C GLY A 171 -11.62 -6.03 14.41
N CYS A 172 -10.55 -6.08 13.61
CA CYS A 172 -10.49 -6.81 12.34
C CYS A 172 -9.35 -7.84 12.32
N PHE A 173 -9.50 -8.86 11.48
CA PHE A 173 -8.49 -9.91 11.32
C PHE A 173 -7.62 -9.66 10.09
N MET A 174 -6.32 -9.89 10.25
CA MET A 174 -5.39 -9.92 9.14
C MET A 174 -5.82 -11.00 8.14
N LYS A 175 -5.84 -10.64 6.87
CA LYS A 175 -6.17 -11.51 5.74
C LYS A 175 -4.89 -11.95 5.05
N LYS A 176 -4.91 -13.17 4.53
CA LYS A 176 -3.84 -13.76 3.71
C LYS A 176 -4.38 -13.98 2.31
N HIS A 177 -3.69 -13.45 1.30
CA HIS A 177 -4.01 -13.69 -0.10
C HIS A 177 -2.80 -14.20 -0.88
N GLU A 178 -3.08 -15.02 -1.88
CA GLU A 178 -2.07 -15.51 -2.82
C GLU A 178 -2.12 -14.72 -4.12
N VAL A 179 -0.99 -14.10 -4.45
CA VAL A 179 -0.70 -13.45 -5.73
C VAL A 179 -0.35 -14.55 -6.74
N LYS A 180 -1.23 -14.76 -7.73
CA LYS A 180 -1.15 -15.93 -8.62
C LYS A 180 -0.14 -15.73 -9.76
N SER A 181 0.01 -14.50 -10.23
CA SER A 181 0.97 -14.10 -11.26
C SER A 181 1.77 -12.87 -10.84
N SER A 182 2.90 -12.60 -11.50
CA SER A 182 3.62 -11.33 -11.35
C SER A 182 4.06 -10.99 -9.92
N GLN A 183 4.42 -11.99 -9.12
CA GLN A 183 4.68 -11.80 -7.68
C GLN A 183 5.95 -11.01 -7.33
N SER A 184 6.76 -10.56 -8.32
CA SER A 184 8.02 -9.85 -8.06
C SER A 184 7.82 -8.60 -7.20
N TRP A 185 6.68 -7.92 -7.34
CA TRP A 185 6.37 -6.71 -6.57
C TRP A 185 5.94 -6.96 -5.12
N VAL A 186 5.66 -8.20 -4.70
CA VAL A 186 5.23 -8.51 -3.31
C VAL A 186 6.24 -7.99 -2.29
N ALA A 187 7.52 -7.86 -2.67
CA ALA A 187 8.55 -7.17 -1.89
C ALA A 187 8.12 -5.79 -1.38
N LEU A 188 7.46 -5.01 -2.23
CA LEU A 188 7.07 -3.63 -1.98
C LEU A 188 5.99 -3.51 -0.91
N ALA A 189 5.19 -4.57 -0.72
CA ALA A 189 4.20 -4.63 0.37
C ALA A 189 4.84 -4.51 1.76
N ASN A 190 6.11 -4.88 1.90
CA ASN A 190 6.86 -4.74 3.15
C ASN A 190 7.51 -3.36 3.34
N LEU A 191 7.47 -2.51 2.30
CA LEU A 191 7.96 -1.14 2.37
C LEU A 191 6.81 -0.14 2.55
N ALA A 192 5.61 -0.50 2.10
CA ALA A 192 4.39 0.28 2.33
C ALA A 192 4.05 0.33 3.82
N ASP A 193 3.40 1.42 4.24
CA ASP A 193 3.01 1.64 5.64
C ASP A 193 1.79 0.83 6.04
N ALA A 194 0.99 0.40 5.06
CA ALA A 194 -0.09 -0.55 5.22
C ALA A 194 -0.36 -1.32 3.92
N VAL A 195 -0.89 -2.53 4.05
CA VAL A 195 -1.42 -3.35 2.95
C VAL A 195 -2.91 -3.55 3.15
N ILE A 196 -3.68 -3.07 2.18
CA ILE A 196 -5.13 -3.04 2.21
C ILE A 196 -5.67 -3.98 1.15
N ILE A 197 -6.63 -4.80 1.56
CA ILE A 197 -7.30 -5.77 0.72
C ILE A 197 -8.72 -5.28 0.50
N CYS A 198 -9.14 -5.25 -0.74
CA CYS A 198 -10.47 -4.78 -1.11
C CYS A 198 -11.01 -5.63 -2.26
N SER A 199 -12.25 -5.36 -2.65
CA SER A 199 -12.88 -5.96 -3.82
C SER A 199 -13.58 -4.87 -4.61
N LYS A 200 -13.31 -4.81 -5.92
CA LYS A 200 -13.97 -3.88 -6.86
C LYS A 200 -13.74 -2.40 -6.53
N LEU A 201 -12.52 -2.03 -6.16
CA LEU A 201 -12.14 -0.63 -5.89
C LEU A 201 -12.35 0.28 -7.12
N GLY A 202 -12.22 -0.27 -8.32
CA GLY A 202 -12.16 0.51 -9.56
C GLY A 202 -10.71 0.83 -9.94
N GLU A 203 -10.47 1.98 -10.56
CA GLU A 203 -9.13 2.47 -10.88
C GLU A 203 -8.66 3.44 -9.79
N ALA A 204 -7.60 3.10 -9.06
CA ALA A 204 -7.00 4.02 -8.08
C ALA A 204 -5.98 4.98 -8.68
N ILE A 205 -5.41 4.63 -9.84
CA ILE A 205 -4.48 5.48 -10.60
C ILE A 205 -5.02 5.56 -12.03
N VAL A 206 -5.19 6.79 -12.52
CA VAL A 206 -5.67 7.08 -13.87
C VAL A 206 -4.75 8.10 -14.55
N PRO A 207 -4.71 8.15 -15.89
CA PRO A 207 -4.00 9.21 -16.60
C PRO A 207 -4.58 10.59 -16.24
N ALA A 208 -3.70 11.58 -16.10
CA ALA A 208 -4.12 12.97 -15.93
C ALA A 208 -4.95 13.44 -17.15
N ARG A 209 -5.83 14.43 -16.93
CA ARG A 209 -6.66 15.01 -18.01
C ARG A 209 -5.75 15.52 -19.13
N GLY A 210 -6.07 15.15 -20.38
CA GLY A 210 -5.25 15.48 -21.56
C GLY A 210 -4.05 14.57 -21.81
N CYS A 211 -3.68 13.69 -20.86
CA CYS A 211 -2.58 12.71 -21.01
C CYS A 211 -3.08 11.30 -21.37
N VAL A 212 -4.30 11.21 -21.91
CA VAL A 212 -4.96 9.94 -22.23
C VAL A 212 -4.35 9.36 -23.50
N ARG A 213 -3.91 8.10 -23.46
CA ARG A 213 -3.43 7.37 -24.64
C ARG A 213 -4.59 7.14 -25.60
N GLY A 214 -4.32 7.08 -26.91
CA GLY A 214 -5.34 6.90 -27.94
C GLY A 214 -6.15 5.59 -27.85
N SER A 215 -5.63 4.59 -27.14
CA SER A 215 -6.36 3.36 -26.79
C SER A 215 -6.81 3.41 -25.33
N SER A 216 -8.12 3.35 -25.09
CA SER A 216 -8.71 3.28 -23.75
C SER A 216 -8.15 2.11 -22.93
N ASP A 217 -7.87 0.98 -23.59
CA ASP A 217 -7.35 -0.23 -22.94
C ASP A 217 -5.93 -0.04 -22.42
N CYS A 218 -5.14 0.85 -23.03
CA CYS A 218 -3.79 1.19 -22.57
C CYS A 218 -3.77 2.13 -21.35
N ASN A 219 -4.92 2.73 -21.02
CA ASN A 219 -5.06 3.69 -19.91
C ASN A 219 -5.50 3.02 -18.60
N MET A 220 -5.89 1.75 -18.63
CA MET A 220 -6.39 1.01 -17.48
C MET A 220 -5.47 -0.15 -17.16
N LEU A 221 -5.27 -0.42 -15.87
CA LEU A 221 -4.48 -1.58 -15.45
C LEU A 221 -5.24 -2.87 -15.77
N PRO A 222 -4.66 -3.87 -16.45
CA PRO A 222 -5.40 -5.08 -16.85
C PRO A 222 -5.85 -5.94 -15.66
N CYS A 223 -7.11 -6.39 -15.69
CA CYS A 223 -7.63 -7.34 -14.71
C CYS A 223 -7.03 -8.73 -14.88
N GLY A 224 -6.97 -9.51 -13.79
CA GLY A 224 -6.58 -10.92 -13.82
C GLY A 224 -5.08 -11.18 -13.98
N LYS A 225 -4.25 -10.13 -13.94
CA LYS A 225 -2.80 -10.22 -14.14
C LYS A 225 -1.99 -10.10 -12.85
N ASP A 226 -2.61 -9.69 -11.76
CA ASP A 226 -1.95 -9.36 -10.49
C ASP A 226 -0.80 -8.35 -10.68
N TYR A 227 -0.98 -7.39 -11.59
CA TYR A 227 -0.03 -6.29 -11.76
C TYR A 227 -0.19 -5.25 -10.65
N LEU A 228 0.90 -4.58 -10.31
CA LEU A 228 0.92 -3.45 -9.39
C LEU A 228 1.25 -2.17 -10.15
N ALA A 229 0.33 -1.22 -10.20
CA ALA A 229 0.64 0.15 -10.60
C ALA A 229 1.17 0.94 -9.41
N ALA A 230 2.32 1.57 -9.53
CA ALA A 230 2.94 2.36 -8.46
C ALA A 230 3.11 3.81 -8.90
N HIS A 231 2.57 4.74 -8.11
CA HIS A 231 2.87 6.15 -8.30
C HIS A 231 4.35 6.42 -8.01
N LEU A 232 5.03 7.21 -8.85
CA LEU A 232 6.47 7.45 -8.72
C LEU A 232 6.83 8.13 -7.40
N SER A 233 6.00 9.04 -6.90
CA SER A 233 6.23 9.66 -5.58
C SER A 233 6.27 8.63 -4.44
N CYS A 234 5.50 7.53 -4.54
CA CYS A 234 5.53 6.46 -3.55
C CYS A 234 6.84 5.68 -3.57
N LEU A 235 7.37 5.39 -4.77
CA LEU A 235 8.68 4.75 -4.90
C LEU A 235 9.81 5.69 -4.44
N ASP A 236 9.68 6.99 -4.68
CA ASP A 236 10.65 7.99 -4.23
C ASP A 236 10.70 8.05 -2.70
N ARG A 237 9.54 7.97 -2.03
CA ARG A 237 9.48 7.94 -0.57
C ARG A 237 10.18 6.74 0.05
N PHE A 238 10.13 5.57 -0.59
CA PHE A 238 10.93 4.42 -0.16
C PHE A 238 12.42 4.75 -0.17
N ARG A 239 12.89 5.44 -1.22
CA ARG A 239 14.28 5.91 -1.34
C ARG A 239 14.62 6.93 -0.25
N SER A 240 13.79 7.96 -0.10
CA SER A 240 14.01 9.04 0.87
C SER A 240 14.09 8.50 2.30
N ARG A 241 13.22 7.55 2.67
CA ARG A 241 13.24 6.86 3.98
C ARG A 241 14.52 6.04 4.19
N ALA A 242 15.13 5.54 3.13
CA ALA A 242 16.43 4.87 3.18
C ALA A 242 17.62 5.85 3.12
N GLY A 243 17.38 7.15 3.30
CA GLY A 243 18.41 8.20 3.23
C GLY A 243 18.98 8.42 1.84
N LYS A 244 18.24 8.05 0.78
CA LYS A 244 18.66 8.24 -0.61
C LYS A 244 18.02 9.49 -1.21
N GLN A 245 18.75 10.10 -2.14
CA GLN A 245 18.23 11.22 -2.94
C GLN A 245 17.08 10.74 -3.83
N SER A 246 16.19 11.69 -4.17
CA SER A 246 15.09 11.46 -5.09
C SER A 246 15.57 10.99 -6.47
N PHE A 247 14.66 10.46 -7.28
CA PHE A 247 14.97 10.02 -8.64
C PHE A 247 15.69 11.12 -9.43
N SER A 248 16.85 10.77 -9.99
CA SER A 248 17.59 11.64 -10.91
C SER A 248 17.25 11.31 -12.37
N LEU A 249 17.53 12.26 -13.27
CA LEU A 249 17.28 12.12 -14.70
C LEU A 249 18.14 11.02 -15.38
N ASN A 250 19.19 10.54 -14.69
CA ASN A 250 20.15 9.56 -15.19
C ASN A 250 20.22 8.30 -14.30
N GLU A 251 19.07 7.78 -13.88
CA GLU A 251 19.05 6.60 -13.03
C GLU A 251 19.57 5.34 -13.76
N PRO A 252 20.38 4.51 -13.10
CA PRO A 252 20.85 3.25 -13.66
C PRO A 252 19.69 2.28 -13.90
N SER A 253 19.91 1.25 -14.73
CA SER A 253 18.94 0.17 -14.99
C SER A 253 18.44 -0.55 -13.73
N LYS A 254 19.14 -0.39 -12.59
CA LYS A 254 18.73 -0.88 -11.28
C LYS A 254 18.72 0.22 -10.24
N VAL A 255 17.54 0.55 -9.74
CA VAL A 255 17.32 1.63 -8.80
C VAL A 255 17.10 1.09 -7.38
N PRO A 256 17.96 1.40 -6.40
CA PRO A 256 17.76 0.91 -5.03
C PRO A 256 16.59 1.62 -4.36
N LEU A 257 15.56 0.87 -3.98
CA LEU A 257 14.39 1.41 -3.29
C LEU A 257 14.56 1.43 -1.76
N PHE A 258 15.23 0.42 -1.18
CA PHE A 258 15.42 0.37 0.27
C PHE A 258 16.72 -0.36 0.65
N HIS A 259 17.63 0.34 1.34
CA HIS A 259 18.89 -0.20 1.91
C HIS A 259 19.64 -1.18 0.97
N GLN A 260 19.61 -0.94 -0.34
CA GLN A 260 20.19 -1.80 -1.40
C GLN A 260 19.68 -3.26 -1.46
N LYS A 261 18.69 -3.66 -0.66
CA LYS A 261 18.14 -5.02 -0.63
C LYS A 261 17.08 -5.23 -1.71
N ILE A 262 16.26 -4.20 -1.92
CA ILE A 262 15.18 -4.18 -2.91
C ILE A 262 15.61 -3.20 -4.01
N LEU A 263 15.76 -3.72 -5.23
CA LEU A 263 16.14 -2.96 -6.40
C LEU A 263 14.99 -2.98 -7.39
N TRP A 264 14.61 -1.81 -7.92
CA TRP A 264 13.74 -1.71 -9.07
C TRP A 264 14.57 -1.89 -10.35
N GLY A 265 14.31 -2.96 -11.08
CA GLY A 265 14.80 -3.16 -12.44
C GLY A 265 13.98 -2.31 -13.41
N VAL A 266 14.52 -1.14 -13.77
CA VAL A 266 13.90 -0.26 -14.76
C VAL A 266 14.03 -0.93 -16.11
N SER A 267 12.92 -1.10 -16.81
CA SER A 267 12.92 -1.75 -18.13
C SER A 267 12.12 -0.96 -19.15
N GLY A 268 12.69 -0.86 -20.35
CA GLY A 268 12.13 -0.15 -21.49
C GLY A 268 11.84 1.33 -21.21
N SER A 269 10.78 1.82 -21.86
CA SER A 269 10.37 3.22 -21.80
C SER A 269 8.90 3.29 -21.35
N PRO A 270 8.61 3.15 -20.04
CA PRO A 270 7.23 3.06 -19.54
C PRO A 270 6.38 4.30 -19.83
N PHE A 271 7.03 5.45 -20.07
CA PHE A 271 6.37 6.73 -20.37
C PHE A 271 6.25 7.04 -21.87
N GLU A 272 6.72 6.15 -22.76
CA GLU A 272 6.54 6.36 -24.19
C GLU A 272 5.06 6.41 -24.56
N VAL A 273 4.73 7.37 -25.42
CA VAL A 273 3.40 7.47 -26.04
C VAL A 273 3.16 6.21 -26.87
N CYS A 274 1.98 5.60 -26.74
CA CYS A 274 1.63 4.46 -27.57
C CYS A 274 0.72 4.87 -28.72
N ASN A 275 0.93 4.26 -29.88
CA ASN A 275 0.14 4.47 -31.09
C ASN A 275 -0.94 3.39 -31.28
N HIS A 276 -1.36 2.72 -30.21
CA HIS A 276 -2.42 1.72 -30.28
C HIS A 276 -3.79 2.39 -30.48
N GLN A 277 -4.61 1.81 -31.35
CA GLN A 277 -5.99 2.23 -31.55
C GLN A 277 -6.91 1.60 -30.49
N THR A 278 -8.02 2.26 -30.17
CA THR A 278 -9.05 1.71 -29.27
C THR A 278 -9.65 0.43 -29.87
N GLY A 279 -9.78 -0.63 -29.07
CA GLY A 279 -10.29 -1.94 -29.53
C GLY A 279 -9.26 -2.84 -30.24
N SER A 280 -8.00 -2.38 -30.38
CA SER A 280 -6.91 -3.22 -30.87
C SER A 280 -6.59 -4.35 -29.89
N LYS A 281 -6.42 -5.58 -30.38
CA LYS A 281 -5.90 -6.71 -29.58
C LYS A 281 -4.47 -6.48 -29.09
N ASN A 282 -3.73 -5.61 -29.77
CA ASN A 282 -2.39 -5.21 -29.39
C ASN A 282 -2.45 -3.93 -28.54
N THR A 283 -2.03 -4.04 -27.28
CA THR A 283 -2.05 -2.97 -26.28
C THR A 283 -0.66 -2.80 -25.65
N CYS A 284 -0.47 -1.76 -24.84
CA CYS A 284 0.77 -1.59 -24.08
C CYS A 284 1.10 -2.79 -23.19
N TRP A 285 0.08 -3.51 -22.74
CA TRP A 285 0.20 -4.64 -21.82
C TRP A 285 0.73 -5.91 -22.48
N ASN A 286 0.75 -5.96 -23.81
CA ASN A 286 1.39 -7.03 -24.57
C ASN A 286 2.92 -6.83 -24.68
N ARG A 287 3.43 -5.64 -24.35
CA ARG A 287 4.85 -5.32 -24.48
C ARG A 287 5.61 -5.64 -23.20
N THR A 288 6.63 -6.49 -23.30
CA THR A 288 7.48 -6.87 -22.15
C THR A 288 8.35 -5.73 -21.62
N ASN A 289 8.57 -4.70 -22.43
CA ASN A 289 9.34 -3.51 -22.08
C ASN A 289 8.52 -2.43 -21.35
N MET A 290 7.22 -2.64 -21.13
CA MET A 290 6.39 -1.74 -20.29
C MET A 290 6.40 -2.16 -18.82
N LEU A 291 6.58 -3.45 -18.55
CA LEU A 291 6.48 -4.02 -17.21
C LEU A 291 7.81 -3.95 -16.47
N GLN A 292 7.77 -3.37 -15.28
CA GLN A 292 8.90 -3.26 -14.37
C GLN A 292 9.05 -4.51 -13.51
N SER A 293 10.25 -4.75 -12.98
CA SER A 293 10.54 -5.84 -12.05
C SER A 293 11.16 -5.34 -10.75
N ILE A 294 11.03 -6.15 -9.70
CA ILE A 294 11.76 -5.97 -8.45
C ILE A 294 12.76 -7.11 -8.31
N ASP A 295 14.03 -6.76 -8.14
CA ASP A 295 15.13 -7.67 -7.88
C ASP A 295 15.52 -7.61 -6.40
N TYR A 296 15.92 -8.77 -5.87
CA TYR A 296 16.55 -8.86 -4.56
C TYR A 296 18.05 -9.04 -4.71
N LYS A 297 18.85 -8.28 -3.94
CA LYS A 297 20.24 -8.68 -3.70
C LYS A 297 20.25 -9.84 -2.71
N THR A 298 20.34 -11.07 -3.22
CA THR A 298 20.72 -12.21 -2.38
C THR A 298 22.15 -11.99 -1.92
N ALA A 299 22.40 -12.06 -0.61
CA ALA A 299 23.73 -11.85 -0.01
C ALA A 299 24.84 -12.80 -0.54
N PHE A 300 24.49 -13.77 -1.40
CA PHE A 300 25.40 -14.73 -2.01
C PHE A 300 26.10 -14.27 -3.30
N ARG A 301 25.77 -13.09 -3.87
CA ARG A 301 26.43 -12.57 -5.10
C ARG A 301 27.46 -11.47 -4.82
N VAL A 302 28.28 -11.63 -3.78
CA VAL A 302 29.42 -10.72 -3.53
C VAL A 302 30.74 -11.24 -4.14
N LEU A 303 30.78 -12.45 -4.70
CA LEU A 303 32.05 -13.00 -5.22
C LEU A 303 32.23 -13.05 -6.74
N HIS A 304 31.22 -12.78 -7.55
CA HIS A 304 31.42 -12.67 -9.02
C HIS A 304 30.45 -11.65 -9.61
N ALA A 305 30.88 -10.39 -9.65
CA ALA A 305 30.42 -9.43 -10.65
C ALA A 305 31.65 -8.92 -11.39
N THR A 306 32.24 -9.81 -12.19
CA THR A 306 33.03 -9.40 -13.34
C THR A 306 32.14 -8.54 -14.24
N GLN A 307 32.71 -7.42 -14.61
CA GLN A 307 32.27 -6.43 -15.57
C GLN A 307 31.68 -7.09 -16.83
N GLU A 308 30.35 -7.21 -16.89
CA GLU A 308 29.65 -7.53 -18.13
C GLU A 308 29.15 -6.24 -18.78
N ASN A 309 29.63 -6.03 -19.99
CA ASN A 309 29.31 -4.91 -20.87
C ASN A 309 27.79 -4.82 -21.11
N SER A 310 27.17 -3.80 -20.54
CA SER A 310 25.78 -3.44 -20.83
C SER A 310 25.68 -2.72 -22.17
N ALA A 311 24.96 -3.33 -23.11
CA ALA A 311 24.46 -2.68 -24.32
C ALA A 311 23.68 -1.40 -23.97
N SER A 312 23.83 -0.36 -24.80
CA SER A 312 23.23 0.95 -24.60
C SER A 312 21.70 0.86 -24.61
N ALA A 313 21.09 0.87 -23.43
CA ALA A 313 19.70 1.24 -23.29
C ALA A 313 19.61 2.76 -23.40
N ASN A 314 18.86 3.25 -24.38
CA ASN A 314 18.58 4.68 -24.51
C ASN A 314 17.93 5.17 -23.22
N SER A 315 18.63 6.08 -22.54
CA SER A 315 18.22 6.72 -21.29
C SER A 315 16.94 7.52 -21.53
N SER A 316 15.78 6.95 -21.17
CA SER A 316 14.55 7.72 -21.03
C SER A 316 14.47 8.22 -19.58
N MET A 317 14.44 9.54 -19.41
CA MET A 317 14.35 10.25 -18.14
C MET A 317 13.19 9.73 -17.28
N LEU A 318 13.48 9.31 -16.05
CA LEU A 318 12.46 9.09 -15.02
C LEU A 318 12.13 10.44 -14.38
N GLY A 319 10.98 11.01 -14.77
CA GLY A 319 10.39 12.13 -14.04
C GLY A 319 9.88 11.68 -12.67
N THR A 320 9.59 12.62 -11.78
CA THR A 320 8.93 12.33 -10.48
C THR A 320 7.41 12.15 -10.60
N LYS A 321 6.85 12.36 -11.80
CA LYS A 321 5.43 12.40 -12.08
C LYS A 321 4.97 11.17 -12.88
N GLY A 322 3.82 10.64 -12.50
CA GLY A 322 3.17 9.52 -13.17
C GLY A 322 3.31 8.20 -12.40
N ALA A 323 3.02 7.10 -13.09
CA ALA A 323 3.02 5.78 -12.51
C ALA A 323 3.69 4.75 -13.43
N VAL A 324 4.28 3.73 -12.81
CA VAL A 324 4.89 2.58 -13.50
C VAL A 324 4.19 1.31 -13.06
N VAL A 325 4.22 0.28 -13.92
CA VAL A 325 3.53 -0.99 -13.65
C VAL A 325 4.54 -2.10 -13.44
N PHE A 326 4.49 -2.73 -12.28
CA PHE A 326 5.22 -3.94 -11.97
C PHE A 326 4.39 -5.16 -12.35
N GLY A 327 5.02 -6.06 -13.10
CA GLY A 327 4.36 -7.24 -13.63
C GLY A 327 5.31 -8.29 -14.19
N ARG A 328 6.59 -7.94 -14.34
CA ARG A 328 7.61 -8.80 -14.93
C ARG A 328 8.14 -9.74 -13.84
N ASN A 329 8.10 -11.05 -14.13
CA ASN A 329 8.67 -12.09 -13.26
C ASN A 329 10.20 -12.05 -13.27
#